data_AF-A0A433PWZ6-F1
#
_entry.id   AF-A0A433PWZ6-F1
#
_cell.length_a   1.000
_cell.length_b   1.000
_cell.length_c   1.000
_cell.angle_alpha   90.00
_cell.angle_beta   90.00
_cell.angle_gamma   90.00
#
_symmetry.space_group_name_H-M   'P 1'
#
loop_
_entity.id
_entity.type
_entity.pdbx_description
1 polymer ?
#
loop_
_entity_poly.entity_id
_entity_poly.type
_entity_poly.pdbx_seq_one_letter_code
_entity_poly.pdbx_strand_id
1 'polypeptide(L)'
;MELSEKLDWTYGDIPYILGKVYSPCFEQMIYVVHMARCQMCFSDMVGYYARGREVTLVAIRCPLLMKGKPDIVDIVTTDLGRRGRRIQFLKRMINICFLLEPIKEQVGYYNALPEFVELDRKIYKDYADGYLTTKRLRNIYTLVDEKNVPHTDHLVQSYPLPGNREYAVNLEPRGNSVMPRNLKELLEAIICVLQALVVMHGGDNPIFHRDIQWFNVVRLPGPPDTLSEWILIDWEYATCSPTLAAKKFNEENHAPEVFFDGHGGEVDIWGVGNLITDAKTLLTPLSSNVLDIGQLMKGEKERR
;
A
#
# COMPACT_ATOMS: atom_id res chain seq x y z
N MET A 1 -25.97 20.47 -5.02
CA MET A 1 -25.72 21.19 -3.77
C MET A 1 -25.35 20.14 -2.74
N GLU A 2 -24.12 19.62 -2.80
CA GLU A 2 -23.70 18.46 -1.98
C GLU A 2 -22.17 18.28 -1.90
N LEU A 3 -21.40 18.84 -2.85
CA LEU A 3 -19.92 18.83 -2.82
C LEU A 3 -19.28 19.98 -2.03
N SER A 4 -20.06 21.01 -1.66
CA SER A 4 -19.56 22.16 -0.90
C SER A 4 -19.50 21.91 0.61
N GLU A 5 -20.31 21.00 1.13
CA GLU A 5 -20.42 20.74 2.58
C GLU A 5 -19.46 19.63 3.06
N LYS A 6 -18.91 18.81 2.15
CA LYS A 6 -17.94 17.76 2.47
C LYS A 6 -16.46 18.17 2.38
N LEU A 7 -16.18 19.44 2.07
CA LEU A 7 -14.82 19.97 1.89
C LEU A 7 -14.54 21.18 2.79
N ASP A 8 -15.10 21.19 4.00
CA ASP A 8 -14.70 22.15 5.03
C ASP A 8 -13.45 21.63 5.74
N TRP A 9 -12.29 21.97 5.18
CA TRP A 9 -11.00 21.70 5.79
C TRP A 9 -10.66 22.88 6.71
N THR A 10 -10.83 22.69 8.03
CA THR A 10 -10.29 23.63 9.03
C THR A 10 -8.81 23.29 9.27
N TYR A 11 -7.93 24.06 8.63
CA TYR A 11 -6.49 23.99 8.89
C TYR A 11 -6.19 24.80 10.15
N GLY A 12 -5.63 24.17 11.18
CA GLY A 12 -4.97 24.88 12.29
C GLY A 12 -3.69 25.60 11.83
N ASP A 13 -3.16 26.50 12.66
CA ASP A 13 -2.00 27.39 12.37
C ASP A 13 -0.63 26.68 12.24
N ILE A 14 -0.62 25.38 11.91
CA ILE A 14 0.58 24.54 11.88
C ILE A 14 0.73 23.93 10.47
N PRO A 15 1.92 23.98 9.84
CA PRO A 15 2.11 23.50 8.47
C PRO A 15 1.99 21.98 8.37
N TYR A 16 0.97 21.50 7.64
CA TYR A 16 0.77 20.07 7.33
C TYR A 16 1.45 19.72 6.02
N ILE A 17 2.32 18.71 6.02
CA ILE A 17 2.91 18.24 4.77
C ILE A 17 3.22 16.72 4.84
N LEU A 18 3.22 16.06 3.68
CA LEU A 18 3.34 14.60 3.53
C LEU A 18 4.80 14.19 3.28
N GLY A 19 5.33 13.27 4.11
CA GLY A 19 6.62 12.58 3.93
C GLY A 19 7.75 13.05 4.86
N LYS A 20 8.39 12.12 5.59
CA LYS A 20 9.41 12.37 6.63
C LYS A 20 10.82 12.06 6.11
N VAL A 21 11.78 12.96 6.32
CA VAL A 21 13.22 12.65 6.26
C VAL A 21 13.85 13.05 7.59
N TYR A 22 14.49 12.09 8.28
CA TYR A 22 15.28 12.37 9.49
C TYR A 22 16.66 12.90 9.06
N SER A 23 16.99 14.11 9.47
CA SER A 23 18.37 14.62 9.49
C SER A 23 18.67 15.06 10.92
N PRO A 24 19.77 14.60 11.56
CA PRO A 24 20.06 14.90 12.97
C PRO A 24 20.37 16.37 13.27
N CYS A 25 20.27 17.27 12.27
CA CYS A 25 20.76 18.64 12.36
C CYS A 25 19.70 19.73 12.08
N PHE A 26 18.41 19.40 11.97
CA PHE A 26 17.37 20.39 11.65
C PHE A 26 16.11 20.25 12.52
N GLU A 27 15.76 21.33 13.22
CA GLU A 27 14.45 21.57 13.88
C GLU A 27 13.43 22.26 12.96
N GLN A 28 13.56 22.18 11.64
CA GLN A 28 12.62 22.83 10.70
C GLN A 28 12.21 21.88 9.56
N MET A 29 10.90 21.60 9.47
CA MET A 29 10.29 20.65 8.52
C MET A 29 10.17 21.26 7.10
N ILE A 30 10.82 20.63 6.11
CA ILE A 30 10.75 20.94 4.68
C ILE A 30 10.36 19.64 3.95
N TYR A 31 9.51 19.73 2.92
CA TYR A 31 8.91 18.57 2.26
C TYR A 31 9.03 18.68 0.72
N VAL A 32 9.18 17.55 0.02
CA VAL A 32 9.79 17.47 -1.33
C VAL A 32 9.02 16.52 -2.27
N VAL A 33 8.81 16.90 -3.54
CA VAL A 33 8.30 16.04 -4.64
C VAL A 33 9.49 15.71 -5.56
N HIS A 34 10.14 14.58 -5.30
CA HIS A 34 11.52 14.29 -5.68
C HIS A 34 11.85 14.26 -7.20
N MET A 35 13.01 14.84 -7.55
CA MET A 35 13.88 14.38 -8.65
C MET A 35 15.37 14.50 -8.25
N ALA A 36 16.09 13.38 -8.25
CA ALA A 36 17.55 13.20 -8.24
C ALA A 36 18.37 13.84 -7.08
N ARG A 37 19.09 13.00 -6.32
CA ARG A 37 20.30 13.40 -5.61
C ARG A 37 21.44 12.58 -6.21
N CYS A 38 22.51 13.26 -6.63
CA CYS A 38 23.76 12.61 -6.98
C CYS A 38 24.93 13.21 -6.21
N GLN A 39 25.77 12.37 -5.61
CA GLN A 39 26.97 12.73 -4.83
C GLN A 39 28.05 13.39 -5.69
N MET A 40 27.85 13.43 -7.01
CA MET A 40 28.73 14.12 -7.95
C MET A 40 27.99 14.96 -9.00
N CYS A 41 26.65 15.05 -8.98
CA CYS A 41 25.90 15.88 -9.93
C CYS A 41 24.96 16.86 -9.23
N PHE A 42 25.11 18.12 -9.63
CA PHE A 42 24.32 19.29 -9.26
C PHE A 42 22.90 19.19 -9.83
N SER A 43 22.03 18.34 -9.26
CA SER A 43 20.64 18.24 -9.69
C SER A 43 19.71 19.08 -8.80
N ASP A 44 18.91 19.92 -9.45
CA ASP A 44 17.82 20.69 -8.84
C ASP A 44 16.56 19.80 -8.71
N MET A 45 16.00 19.71 -7.50
CA MET A 45 14.77 18.99 -7.16
C MET A 45 13.54 19.90 -7.31
N VAL A 46 12.33 19.34 -7.45
CA VAL A 46 11.06 20.08 -7.32
C VAL A 46 10.42 19.72 -5.96
N GLY A 47 9.56 20.57 -5.41
CA GLY A 47 8.90 20.34 -4.13
C GLY A 47 7.72 21.26 -3.90
N TYR A 48 7.14 21.21 -2.71
CA TYR A 48 6.16 22.20 -2.28
C TYR A 48 6.12 22.37 -0.76
N TYR A 49 5.68 23.53 -0.29
CA TYR A 49 5.31 23.76 1.10
C TYR A 49 3.97 24.49 1.19
N ALA A 50 3.31 24.37 2.35
CA ALA A 50 2.03 25.03 2.60
C ALA A 50 2.12 25.98 3.80
N ARG A 51 1.43 27.12 3.73
CA ARG A 51 1.20 28.06 4.83
C ARG A 51 -0.28 28.41 4.88
N GLY A 52 -1.01 27.80 5.81
CA GLY A 52 -2.47 27.89 5.87
C GLY A 52 -3.11 27.37 4.58
N ARG A 53 -3.79 28.26 3.85
CA ARG A 53 -4.46 27.92 2.58
C ARG A 53 -3.54 28.06 1.36
N GLU A 54 -2.35 28.62 1.52
CA GLU A 54 -1.42 28.86 0.42
C GLU A 54 -0.46 27.68 0.25
N VAL A 55 -0.35 27.17 -0.97
CA VAL A 55 0.61 26.13 -1.33
C VAL A 55 1.59 26.67 -2.36
N THR A 56 2.89 26.58 -2.07
CA THR A 56 3.98 27.03 -2.92
C THR A 56 4.75 25.85 -3.46
N LEU A 57 4.80 25.71 -4.78
CA LEU A 57 5.73 24.81 -5.46
C LEU A 57 7.11 25.46 -5.48
N VAL A 58 8.15 24.67 -5.23
CA VAL A 58 9.54 25.13 -5.11
C VAL A 58 10.49 24.29 -5.95
N ALA A 59 11.63 24.86 -6.33
CA ALA A 59 12.81 24.13 -6.77
C ALA A 59 13.82 24.12 -5.63
N ILE A 60 14.38 22.95 -5.32
CA ILE A 60 15.35 22.76 -4.24
C ILE A 60 16.69 22.46 -4.88
N ARG A 61 17.62 23.40 -4.77
CA ARG A 61 18.94 23.28 -5.38
C ARG A 61 19.92 22.67 -4.40
N CYS A 62 20.87 21.92 -4.95
CA CYS A 62 21.97 21.37 -4.16
C CYS A 62 22.77 22.53 -3.52
N PRO A 63 23.15 22.43 -2.24
CA PRO A 63 24.00 23.45 -1.61
C PRO A 63 25.32 23.59 -2.37
N LEU A 64 25.74 24.82 -2.67
CA LEU A 64 27.02 25.10 -3.35
C LEU A 64 28.26 24.65 -2.57
N LEU A 65 28.10 24.31 -1.28
CA LEU A 65 29.14 23.83 -0.38
C LEU A 65 28.69 22.52 0.28
N MET A 66 29.60 21.55 0.44
CA MET A 66 29.36 20.20 1.00
C MET A 66 28.65 20.15 2.37
N LYS A 67 28.55 21.28 3.10
CA LYS A 67 27.86 21.42 4.39
C LYS A 67 26.82 22.56 4.41
N GLY A 68 26.41 23.07 3.26
CA GLY A 68 25.46 24.17 3.14
C GLY A 68 24.00 23.71 3.30
N LYS A 69 23.11 24.67 3.61
CA LYS A 69 21.67 24.45 3.49
C LYS A 69 21.27 24.38 2.01
N PRO A 70 20.29 23.54 1.63
CA PRO A 70 19.77 23.57 0.26
C PRO A 70 19.15 24.94 -0.02
N ASP A 71 19.36 25.43 -1.25
CA ASP A 71 18.74 26.68 -1.69
C ASP A 71 17.33 26.36 -2.20
N ILE A 72 16.31 27.06 -1.68
CA ILE A 72 14.91 26.81 -2.00
C ILE A 72 14.41 28.01 -2.79
N VAL A 73 14.02 27.75 -4.04
CA VAL A 73 13.52 28.77 -4.96
C VAL A 73 12.04 28.55 -5.16
N ASP A 74 11.23 29.52 -4.77
CA ASP A 74 9.79 29.48 -5.01
C ASP A 74 9.49 29.56 -6.50
N ILE A 75 8.79 28.56 -7.02
CA ILE A 75 8.33 28.50 -8.42
C ILE A 75 6.98 29.21 -8.53
N VAL A 76 6.01 28.78 -7.72
CA VAL A 76 4.66 29.35 -7.77
C VAL A 76 3.84 29.08 -6.51
N THR A 77 3.20 30.11 -5.98
CA THR A 77 2.25 30.03 -4.86
C THR A 77 0.80 30.02 -5.35
N THR A 78 -0.05 29.25 -4.69
CA THR A 78 -1.48 29.12 -4.98
C THR A 78 -2.31 29.09 -3.70
N ASP A 79 -3.23 30.03 -3.53
CA ASP A 79 -4.23 30.00 -2.47
C ASP A 79 -5.33 28.98 -2.79
N LEU A 80 -5.35 27.86 -2.09
CA LEU A 80 -6.33 26.78 -2.24
C LEU A 80 -7.69 27.10 -1.60
N GLY A 81 -7.85 28.24 -0.93
CA GLY A 81 -9.12 28.68 -0.36
C GLY A 81 -10.22 28.90 -1.40
N ARG A 82 -9.86 29.22 -2.65
CA ARG A 82 -10.81 29.46 -3.75
C ARG A 82 -10.88 28.28 -4.71
N ARG A 83 -12.10 27.84 -5.08
CA ARG A 83 -12.34 26.72 -6.02
C ARG A 83 -11.56 26.85 -7.33
N GLY A 84 -11.57 28.04 -7.95
CA GLY A 84 -10.84 28.28 -9.20
C GLY A 84 -9.33 28.10 -9.07
N ARG A 85 -8.77 28.45 -7.90
CA ARG A 85 -7.34 28.30 -7.62
C ARG A 85 -6.95 26.85 -7.32
N ARG A 86 -7.85 26.06 -6.71
CA ARG A 86 -7.65 24.59 -6.57
C ARG A 86 -7.57 23.90 -7.92
N ILE A 87 -8.46 24.24 -8.85
CA ILE A 87 -8.43 23.69 -10.23
C ILE A 87 -7.14 24.10 -10.94
N GLN A 88 -6.71 25.35 -10.75
CA GLN A 88 -5.44 25.85 -11.30
C GLN A 88 -4.22 25.12 -10.71
N PHE A 89 -4.23 24.82 -9.40
CA PHE A 89 -3.18 24.05 -8.75
C PHE A 89 -3.09 22.62 -9.28
N LEU A 90 -4.24 21.93 -9.43
CA LEU A 90 -4.29 20.60 -10.02
C LEU A 90 -3.75 20.57 -11.45
N LYS A 91 -4.10 21.57 -12.27
CA LYS A 91 -3.52 21.73 -13.62
C LYS A 91 -2.01 21.86 -13.59
N ARG A 92 -1.45 22.61 -12.65
CA ARG A 92 0.02 22.75 -12.47
C ARG A 92 0.66 21.42 -12.10
N MET A 93 0.07 20.67 -11.17
CA MET A 93 0.56 19.34 -10.77
C MET A 93 0.54 18.36 -11.94
N ILE A 94 -0.56 18.30 -12.70
CA ILE A 94 -0.68 17.45 -13.89
C ILE A 94 0.40 17.81 -14.92
N ASN A 95 0.61 19.10 -15.19
CA ASN A 95 1.64 19.55 -16.11
C ASN A 95 3.05 19.17 -15.63
N ILE A 96 3.33 19.26 -14.32
CA ILE A 96 4.62 18.82 -13.76
C ILE A 96 4.79 17.32 -13.96
N CYS A 97 3.76 16.50 -13.72
CA CYS A 97 3.82 15.05 -13.96
C CYS A 97 4.22 14.72 -15.39
N PHE A 98 3.71 15.45 -16.39
CA PHE A 98 4.10 15.26 -17.79
C PHE A 98 5.54 15.69 -18.11
N LEU A 99 6.13 16.55 -17.28
CA LEU A 99 7.53 16.98 -17.44
C LEU A 99 8.50 16.03 -16.73
N LEU A 100 8.04 15.17 -15.81
CA LEU A 100 8.92 14.26 -15.07
C LEU A 100 9.67 13.29 -15.98
N GLU A 101 8.99 12.75 -17.00
CA GLU A 101 9.57 11.76 -17.90
C GLU A 101 10.63 12.37 -18.85
N PRO A 102 10.37 13.50 -19.53
CA PRO A 102 11.41 14.23 -20.26
C PRO A 102 12.57 14.69 -19.38
N ILE A 103 12.32 15.15 -18.15
CA ILE A 103 13.39 15.59 -17.24
C ILE A 103 14.24 14.39 -16.82
N LYS A 104 13.61 13.25 -16.52
CA LYS A 104 14.30 11.99 -16.23
C LYS A 104 15.21 11.55 -17.38
N GLU A 105 14.74 11.66 -18.63
CA GLU A 105 15.53 11.32 -19.82
C GLU A 105 16.74 12.25 -20.00
N GLN A 106 16.58 13.55 -19.73
CA GLN A 106 17.65 14.55 -19.84
C GLN A 106 18.71 14.43 -18.73
N VAL A 107 18.30 14.02 -17.52
CA VAL A 107 19.20 13.82 -16.37
C VAL A 107 20.01 12.52 -16.50
N GLY A 108 19.52 11.54 -17.29
CA GLY A 108 20.19 10.27 -17.58
C GLY A 108 20.03 9.21 -16.50
N TYR A 109 20.17 7.93 -16.90
CA TYR A 109 20.26 6.79 -15.98
C TYR A 109 21.73 6.57 -15.60
N TYR A 110 22.11 6.89 -14.35
CA TYR A 110 23.44 6.57 -13.84
C TYR A 110 23.48 5.13 -13.29
N ASN A 111 24.40 4.31 -13.81
CA ASN A 111 24.68 2.92 -13.43
C ASN A 111 25.62 2.78 -12.21
N ALA A 112 25.87 3.85 -11.45
CA ALA A 112 26.40 3.70 -10.11
C ALA A 112 25.24 3.32 -9.19
N LEU A 113 25.50 2.46 -8.19
CA LEU A 113 24.58 2.07 -7.10
C LEU A 113 23.42 3.04 -6.94
N PRO A 114 22.14 2.60 -6.97
CA PRO A 114 21.03 3.53 -6.84
C PRO A 114 21.29 4.37 -5.59
N GLU A 115 21.50 5.67 -5.78
CA GLU A 115 21.72 6.64 -4.69
C GLU A 115 20.47 6.83 -3.81
N PHE A 116 19.45 6.04 -4.14
CA PHE A 116 18.26 5.74 -3.38
C PHE A 116 18.38 4.29 -2.88
N VAL A 117 18.69 4.13 -1.61
CA VAL A 117 18.06 3.04 -0.86
C VAL A 117 16.58 3.40 -0.87
N GLU A 118 15.71 2.47 -1.30
CA GLU A 118 14.27 2.61 -1.01
C GLU A 118 14.17 3.01 0.46
N LEU A 119 13.63 4.20 0.76
CA LEU A 119 13.36 4.56 2.17
C LEU A 119 12.48 3.42 2.64
N ASP A 120 13.09 2.56 3.45
CA ASP A 120 12.53 1.34 3.97
C ASP A 120 11.04 1.61 4.18
N ARG A 121 10.19 1.06 3.29
CA ARG A 121 8.74 1.28 3.25
C ARG A 121 8.18 0.66 4.51
N LYS A 122 8.47 1.31 5.63
CA LYS A 122 8.02 1.00 6.97
C LYS A 122 6.55 1.33 6.91
N ILE A 123 5.74 0.29 6.87
CA ILE A 123 4.31 0.41 6.98
C ILE A 123 4.04 0.81 8.43
N TYR A 124 3.75 2.08 8.64
CA TYR A 124 3.31 2.58 9.93
C TYR A 124 1.81 2.29 10.04
N LYS A 125 1.44 1.30 10.87
CA LYS A 125 0.04 1.05 11.23
C LYS A 125 -0.21 1.58 12.63
N ASP A 126 -1.12 2.55 12.74
CA ASP A 126 -1.60 3.07 14.03
C ASP A 126 -2.71 2.16 14.55
N TYR A 127 -2.56 1.71 15.79
CA TYR A 127 -3.52 0.85 16.47
C TYR A 127 -3.93 1.53 17.77
N ALA A 128 -5.21 1.90 17.87
CA ALA A 128 -5.76 2.57 19.06
C ALA A 128 -5.56 1.77 20.38
N ASP A 129 -5.38 0.44 20.30
CA ASP A 129 -5.03 -0.45 21.41
C ASP A 129 -3.70 -1.18 21.16
N GLY A 130 -2.69 -0.41 20.73
CA GLY A 130 -1.52 -0.88 19.98
C GLY A 130 -0.66 -1.96 20.60
N TYR A 131 -0.76 -2.27 21.89
CA TYR A 131 -0.02 -3.39 22.48
C TYR A 131 -0.65 -4.77 22.19
N LEU A 132 -1.97 -4.89 22.35
CA LEU A 132 -2.67 -6.16 22.19
C LEU A 132 -2.72 -6.58 20.71
N THR A 133 -2.98 -5.62 19.84
CA THR A 133 -3.03 -5.86 18.38
C THR A 133 -1.67 -6.24 17.81
N THR A 134 -0.59 -5.63 18.28
CA THR A 134 0.76 -5.93 17.76
C THR A 134 1.30 -7.24 18.30
N LYS A 135 1.01 -7.61 19.56
CA LYS A 135 1.31 -8.95 20.07
C LYS A 135 0.58 -10.02 19.27
N ARG A 136 -0.71 -9.80 18.95
CA ARG A 136 -1.48 -10.73 18.12
C ARG A 136 -0.87 -10.87 16.73
N LEU A 137 -0.55 -9.75 16.09
CA LEU A 137 0.04 -9.75 14.75
C LEU A 137 1.39 -10.49 14.71
N ARG A 138 2.26 -10.25 15.70
CA ARG A 138 3.52 -11.01 15.82
C ARG A 138 3.28 -12.51 15.94
N ASN A 139 2.33 -12.92 16.79
CA ASN A 139 2.01 -14.33 16.95
C ASN A 139 1.51 -14.96 15.64
N ILE A 140 0.70 -14.24 14.86
CA ILE A 140 0.26 -14.72 13.54
C ILE A 140 1.46 -14.90 12.61
N TYR A 141 2.33 -13.89 12.47
CA TYR A 141 3.51 -14.02 11.61
C TYR A 141 4.45 -15.15 12.08
N THR A 142 4.60 -15.36 13.39
CA THR A 142 5.35 -16.52 13.91
C THR A 142 4.75 -17.84 13.45
N LEU A 143 3.42 -17.99 13.48
CA LEU A 143 2.75 -19.21 13.01
C LEU A 143 2.85 -19.39 11.49
N VAL A 144 2.77 -18.29 10.74
CA VAL A 144 2.95 -18.28 9.27
C VAL A 144 4.36 -18.75 8.92
N ASP A 145 5.37 -18.27 9.63
CA ASP A 145 6.78 -18.65 9.45
C ASP A 145 7.03 -20.11 9.86
N GLU A 146 6.53 -20.54 11.03
CA GLU A 146 6.65 -21.92 11.51
C GLU A 146 6.02 -22.94 10.54
N LYS A 147 4.92 -22.55 9.88
CA LYS A 147 4.25 -23.37 8.86
C LYS A 147 4.93 -23.31 7.50
N ASN A 148 5.90 -22.43 7.29
CA ASN A 148 6.50 -22.16 5.98
C ASN A 148 5.44 -21.87 4.92
N VAL A 149 4.48 -20.99 5.24
CA VAL A 149 3.44 -20.60 4.28
C VAL A 149 4.11 -19.93 3.07
N PRO A 150 3.88 -20.43 1.85
CA PRO A 150 4.47 -19.84 0.65
C PRO A 150 3.68 -18.59 0.22
N HIS A 151 4.26 -17.81 -0.69
CA HIS A 151 3.59 -16.68 -1.35
C HIS A 151 2.98 -15.66 -0.37
N THR A 152 3.75 -15.27 0.64
CA THR A 152 3.33 -14.28 1.62
C THR A 152 4.49 -13.38 2.07
N ASP A 153 4.17 -12.31 2.80
CA ASP A 153 5.15 -11.51 3.51
C ASP A 153 5.42 -12.06 4.92
N HIS A 154 6.56 -11.66 5.46
CA HIS A 154 7.10 -12.09 6.74
C HIS A 154 7.48 -10.90 7.58
N LEU A 155 7.35 -11.04 8.90
CA LEU A 155 7.73 -10.00 9.84
C LEU A 155 9.25 -10.02 10.08
N VAL A 156 9.95 -9.06 9.47
CA VAL A 156 11.40 -8.89 9.65
C VAL A 156 11.72 -8.23 11.00
N GLN A 157 10.98 -7.18 11.34
CA GLN A 157 11.23 -6.42 12.56
C GLN A 157 9.96 -5.75 13.07
N SER A 158 9.86 -5.57 14.40
CA SER A 158 8.90 -4.64 14.99
C SER A 158 9.58 -3.78 16.04
N TYR A 159 9.18 -2.51 16.16
CA TYR A 159 9.74 -1.59 17.14
C TYR A 159 8.68 -0.64 17.71
N PRO A 160 8.76 -0.31 19.01
CA PRO A 160 7.87 0.67 19.64
C PRO A 160 8.20 2.08 19.12
N LEU A 161 7.18 2.92 18.94
CA LEU A 161 7.36 4.32 18.55
C LEU A 161 7.53 5.22 19.80
N PRO A 162 8.38 6.27 19.76
CA PRO A 162 8.54 7.17 20.89
C PRO A 162 7.27 7.96 21.17
N GLY A 163 6.79 7.93 22.42
CA GLY A 163 5.73 8.83 22.90
C GLY A 163 4.32 8.24 22.97
N ASN A 164 4.06 7.02 22.50
CA ASN A 164 2.78 6.33 22.69
C ASN A 164 2.88 4.80 22.51
N ARG A 165 1.81 4.07 22.85
CA ARG A 165 1.65 2.59 22.77
C ARG A 165 1.65 2.03 21.33
N GLU A 166 2.21 2.76 20.40
CA GLU A 166 2.23 2.48 18.97
C GLU A 166 3.45 1.63 18.61
N TYR A 167 3.31 0.78 17.59
CA TYR A 167 4.42 -0.02 17.06
C TYR A 167 4.44 0.11 15.55
N ALA A 168 5.65 0.14 15.00
CA ALA A 168 5.86 -0.04 13.58
C ALA A 168 6.34 -1.48 13.32
N VAL A 169 5.92 -2.02 12.19
CA VAL A 169 6.35 -3.33 11.69
C VAL A 169 7.06 -3.16 10.35
N ASN A 170 8.09 -3.97 10.13
CA ASN A 170 8.76 -4.11 8.86
C ASN A 170 8.43 -5.49 8.28
N LEU A 171 7.84 -5.50 7.09
CA LEU A 171 7.35 -6.69 6.39
C LEU A 171 8.06 -6.83 5.04
N GLU A 172 8.47 -8.05 4.69
CA GLU A 172 9.14 -8.39 3.43
C GLU A 172 8.74 -9.80 2.96
N PRO A 173 8.71 -10.08 1.64
CA PRO A 173 9.00 -9.17 0.53
C PRO A 173 7.84 -8.18 0.26
N ARG A 174 8.15 -7.10 -0.46
CA ARG A 174 7.17 -6.03 -0.76
C ARG A 174 6.77 -6.05 -2.22
N GLY A 175 5.46 -6.11 -2.46
CA GLY A 175 4.89 -6.04 -3.81
C GLY A 175 4.25 -4.69 -4.12
N ASN A 176 3.76 -4.58 -5.35
CA ASN A 176 2.88 -3.49 -5.77
C ASN A 176 1.44 -4.00 -5.82
N SER A 177 0.52 -3.24 -5.23
CA SER A 177 -0.92 -3.49 -5.41
C SER A 177 -1.29 -3.13 -6.84
N VAL A 178 -1.47 -4.16 -7.66
CA VAL A 178 -1.85 -4.05 -9.07
C VAL A 178 -2.88 -5.12 -9.38
N MET A 179 -3.86 -4.79 -10.22
CA MET A 179 -4.81 -5.78 -10.73
C MET A 179 -4.17 -6.64 -11.81
N PRO A 180 -4.53 -7.92 -11.93
CA PRO A 180 -4.12 -8.75 -13.07
C PRO A 180 -4.59 -8.15 -14.39
N ARG A 181 -3.74 -8.23 -15.43
CA ARG A 181 -4.00 -7.59 -16.74
C ARG A 181 -4.56 -8.54 -17.78
N ASN A 182 -4.47 -9.84 -17.54
CA ASN A 182 -4.92 -10.90 -18.45
C ASN A 182 -5.22 -12.19 -17.68
N LEU A 183 -5.80 -13.18 -18.36
CA LEU A 183 -6.16 -14.46 -17.75
C LEU A 183 -4.96 -15.20 -17.14
N LYS A 184 -3.77 -15.11 -17.76
CA LYS A 184 -2.57 -15.75 -17.24
C LYS A 184 -2.18 -15.16 -15.89
N GLU A 185 -2.11 -13.83 -15.78
CA GLU A 185 -1.80 -13.16 -14.51
C GLU A 185 -2.86 -13.42 -13.44
N LEU A 186 -4.14 -13.50 -13.81
CA LEU A 186 -5.20 -13.86 -12.88
C LEU A 186 -4.96 -15.26 -12.32
N LEU A 187 -4.72 -16.24 -13.19
CA LEU A 187 -4.48 -17.62 -12.76
C LEU A 187 -3.21 -17.73 -11.92
N GLU A 188 -2.13 -17.02 -12.28
CA GLU A 188 -0.90 -16.95 -11.47
C GLU A 188 -1.18 -16.43 -10.06
N ALA A 189 -1.91 -15.31 -9.94
CA ALA A 189 -2.26 -14.73 -8.64
C ALA A 189 -3.10 -15.70 -7.79
N ILE A 190 -4.14 -16.29 -8.40
CA ILE A 190 -5.03 -17.23 -7.71
C ILE A 190 -4.29 -18.51 -7.29
N ILE A 191 -3.38 -19.03 -8.12
CA ILE A 191 -2.55 -20.18 -7.77
C ILE A 191 -1.66 -19.87 -6.55
N CYS A 192 -0.99 -18.71 -6.54
CA CYS A 192 -0.14 -18.31 -5.41
C CYS A 192 -0.95 -18.21 -4.11
N VAL A 193 -2.13 -17.57 -4.15
CA VAL A 193 -3.04 -17.48 -2.99
C VAL A 193 -3.47 -18.87 -2.53
N LEU A 194 -3.94 -19.73 -3.43
CA LEU A 194 -4.38 -21.08 -3.09
C LEU A 194 -3.25 -21.94 -2.50
N GLN A 195 -2.02 -21.81 -2.99
CA GLN A 195 -0.86 -22.50 -2.43
C GLN A 195 -0.58 -22.04 -0.98
N ALA A 196 -0.72 -20.74 -0.69
CA ALA A 196 -0.65 -20.24 0.68
C ALA A 196 -1.77 -20.83 1.55
N LEU A 197 -3.01 -20.83 1.06
CA LEU A 197 -4.19 -21.36 1.77
C LEU A 197 -4.03 -22.84 2.14
N VAL A 198 -3.56 -23.68 1.22
CA VAL A 198 -3.34 -25.11 1.46
C VAL A 198 -2.44 -25.34 2.68
N VAL A 199 -1.36 -24.56 2.81
CA VAL A 199 -0.41 -24.70 3.93
C VAL A 199 -0.98 -24.12 5.22
N MET A 200 -1.57 -22.92 5.17
CA MET A 200 -2.05 -22.25 6.38
C MET A 200 -3.31 -22.91 6.98
N HIS A 201 -4.19 -23.48 6.15
CA HIS A 201 -5.38 -24.23 6.60
C HIS A 201 -5.05 -25.64 7.10
N GLY A 202 -3.89 -26.19 6.75
CA GLY A 202 -3.48 -27.53 7.13
C GLY A 202 -3.01 -27.66 8.59
N GLY A 203 -2.99 -28.90 9.09
CA GLY A 203 -2.43 -29.27 10.39
C GLY A 203 -3.30 -28.91 11.60
N ASP A 204 -2.73 -29.05 12.80
CA ASP A 204 -3.47 -28.94 14.07
C ASP A 204 -3.83 -27.50 14.47
N ASN A 205 -3.15 -26.50 13.89
CA ASN A 205 -3.32 -25.07 14.19
C ASN A 205 -3.66 -24.27 12.92
N PRO A 206 -4.84 -24.43 12.30
CA PRO A 206 -5.20 -23.71 11.10
C PRO A 206 -5.22 -22.19 11.33
N ILE A 207 -4.73 -21.46 10.34
CA ILE A 207 -4.76 -19.99 10.30
C ILE A 207 -5.74 -19.60 9.21
N PHE A 208 -6.64 -18.65 9.46
CA PHE A 208 -7.60 -18.12 8.49
C PHE A 208 -7.32 -16.64 8.28
N HIS A 209 -7.17 -16.19 7.03
CA HIS A 209 -6.82 -14.80 6.70
C HIS A 209 -8.00 -13.85 6.95
N ARG A 210 -9.20 -14.27 6.55
CA ARG A 210 -10.51 -13.61 6.64
C ARG A 210 -10.70 -12.38 5.77
N ASP A 211 -9.64 -11.81 5.21
CA ASP A 211 -9.70 -10.58 4.40
C ASP A 211 -8.99 -10.74 3.04
N ILE A 212 -9.35 -11.77 2.27
CA ILE A 212 -8.76 -12.01 0.94
C ILE A 212 -9.46 -11.13 -0.09
N GLN A 213 -8.79 -10.04 -0.47
CA GLN A 213 -9.25 -9.05 -1.43
C GLN A 213 -8.08 -8.54 -2.28
N TRP A 214 -8.35 -7.95 -3.44
CA TRP A 214 -7.31 -7.55 -4.40
C TRP A 214 -6.27 -6.57 -3.84
N PHE A 215 -6.63 -5.72 -2.87
CA PHE A 215 -5.66 -4.83 -2.24
C PHE A 215 -4.68 -5.56 -1.32
N ASN A 216 -5.02 -6.77 -0.87
CA ASN A 216 -4.18 -7.68 -0.06
C ASN A 216 -3.43 -8.73 -0.91
N VAL A 217 -3.57 -8.68 -2.24
CA VAL A 217 -2.82 -9.55 -3.17
C VAL A 217 -1.91 -8.66 -4.00
N VAL A 218 -0.60 -8.74 -3.76
CA VAL A 218 0.38 -7.85 -4.39
C VAL A 218 1.33 -8.60 -5.30
N ARG A 219 1.73 -7.95 -6.39
CA ARG A 219 2.68 -8.51 -7.36
C ARG A 219 4.10 -8.10 -6.96
N LEU A 220 4.98 -9.07 -6.78
CA LEU A 220 6.39 -8.81 -6.56
C LEU A 220 7.04 -8.24 -7.84
N PRO A 221 8.00 -7.32 -7.69
CA PRO A 221 8.81 -6.90 -8.82
C PRO A 221 9.65 -8.08 -9.31
N GLY A 222 9.54 -8.40 -10.60
CA GLY A 222 10.34 -9.43 -11.26
C GLY A 222 10.79 -8.97 -12.64
N PRO A 223 11.85 -9.58 -13.20
CA PRO A 223 12.23 -9.36 -14.59
C PRO A 223 11.02 -9.51 -15.54
N PRO A 224 10.97 -8.77 -16.66
CA PRO A 224 9.87 -8.85 -17.64
C PRO A 224 9.56 -10.26 -18.14
N ASP A 225 10.56 -11.14 -18.11
CA ASP A 225 10.51 -12.48 -18.71
C ASP A 225 10.32 -13.62 -17.69
N THR A 226 10.15 -13.31 -16.40
CA THR A 226 9.86 -14.31 -15.37
C THR A 226 8.37 -14.35 -15.05
N LEU A 227 7.88 -15.52 -14.58
CA LEU A 227 6.52 -15.63 -14.02
C LEU A 227 6.35 -14.59 -12.91
N SER A 228 5.18 -13.95 -12.87
CA SER A 228 4.88 -12.99 -11.82
C SER A 228 4.72 -13.74 -10.51
N GLU A 229 5.54 -13.43 -9.52
CA GLU A 229 5.31 -13.94 -8.17
C GLU A 229 4.30 -13.01 -7.48
N TRP A 230 3.15 -13.56 -7.12
CA TRP A 230 2.12 -12.87 -6.37
C TRP A 230 2.17 -13.36 -4.93
N ILE A 231 1.90 -12.45 -3.99
CA ILE A 231 1.87 -12.79 -2.57
C ILE A 231 0.60 -12.26 -1.91
N LEU A 232 0.12 -13.00 -0.91
CA LEU A 232 -0.93 -12.60 0.01
C LEU A 232 -0.29 -11.85 1.19
N ILE A 233 -0.81 -10.66 1.50
CA ILE A 233 -0.32 -9.79 2.58
C ILE A 233 -1.48 -9.35 3.48
N ASP A 234 -1.14 -8.60 4.52
CA ASP A 234 -2.07 -7.97 5.47
C ASP A 234 -2.83 -8.94 6.39
N TRP A 235 -2.03 -9.67 7.17
CA TRP A 235 -2.48 -10.62 8.19
C TRP A 235 -3.16 -10.00 9.42
N GLU A 236 -3.55 -8.72 9.37
CA GLU A 236 -4.04 -8.01 10.55
C GLU A 236 -5.37 -8.57 11.07
N TYR A 237 -6.18 -9.15 10.20
CA TYR A 237 -7.43 -9.80 10.57
C TYR A 237 -7.32 -11.31 10.66
N ALA A 238 -6.15 -11.89 10.46
CA ALA A 238 -6.01 -13.33 10.56
C ALA A 238 -6.30 -13.85 11.97
N THR A 239 -6.74 -15.11 12.05
CA THR A 239 -7.10 -15.78 13.31
C THR A 239 -6.84 -17.27 13.23
N CYS A 240 -6.84 -17.94 14.38
CA CYS A 240 -6.86 -19.39 14.48
C CYS A 240 -8.16 -19.86 15.12
N SER A 241 -8.43 -21.16 15.06
CA SER A 241 -9.51 -21.80 15.82
C SER A 241 -9.24 -21.76 17.34
N PRO A 242 -10.27 -21.59 18.18
CA PRO A 242 -11.66 -21.30 17.82
C PRO A 242 -11.82 -19.85 17.34
N THR A 243 -12.61 -19.65 16.28
CA THR A 243 -12.82 -18.35 15.66
C THR A 243 -14.01 -17.61 16.24
N LEU A 244 -13.91 -16.28 16.31
CA LEU A 244 -14.98 -15.38 16.73
C LEU A 244 -15.46 -14.53 15.54
N ALA A 245 -16.75 -14.24 15.53
CA ALA A 245 -17.43 -13.42 14.54
C ALA A 245 -16.75 -12.07 14.30
N ALA A 246 -16.48 -11.74 13.05
CA ALA A 246 -15.86 -10.49 12.63
C ALA A 246 -16.90 -9.39 12.36
N LYS A 247 -17.63 -8.94 13.38
CA LYS A 247 -18.75 -7.97 13.27
C LYS A 247 -18.43 -6.62 12.62
N LYS A 248 -17.14 -6.29 12.48
CA LYS A 248 -16.67 -5.03 11.89
C LYS A 248 -16.46 -5.10 10.38
N PHE A 249 -16.58 -6.30 9.79
CA PHE A 249 -16.44 -6.50 8.36
C PHE A 249 -17.69 -6.05 7.60
N ASN A 250 -17.52 -5.82 6.30
CA ASN A 250 -18.62 -5.45 5.41
C ASN A 250 -19.19 -6.72 4.76
N GLU A 251 -20.51 -6.94 4.90
CA GLU A 251 -21.24 -8.07 4.31
C GLU A 251 -21.17 -8.11 2.77
N GLU A 252 -20.92 -6.98 2.11
CA GLU A 252 -20.81 -6.92 0.64
C GLU A 252 -19.52 -7.58 0.11
N ASN A 253 -18.45 -7.56 0.90
CA ASN A 253 -17.10 -7.93 0.45
C ASN A 253 -16.51 -9.12 1.23
N HIS A 254 -17.27 -9.74 2.13
CA HIS A 254 -16.79 -10.85 2.95
C HIS A 254 -17.77 -12.02 2.96
N ALA A 255 -17.24 -13.21 3.25
CA ALA A 255 -18.03 -14.43 3.38
C ALA A 255 -19.11 -14.29 4.46
N PRO A 256 -20.36 -14.72 4.22
CA PRO A 256 -21.42 -14.69 5.24
C PRO A 256 -21.04 -15.40 6.54
N GLU A 257 -20.26 -16.48 6.46
CA GLU A 257 -19.83 -17.31 7.59
C GLU A 257 -18.90 -16.54 8.54
N VAL A 258 -18.16 -15.53 8.06
CA VAL A 258 -17.22 -14.75 8.90
C VAL A 258 -17.92 -13.97 10.02
N PHE A 259 -19.23 -13.75 9.89
CA PHE A 259 -20.08 -13.05 10.85
C PHE A 259 -20.61 -13.97 11.96
N PHE A 260 -20.26 -15.25 11.94
CA PHE A 260 -20.62 -16.24 12.95
C PHE A 260 -19.36 -16.79 13.64
N ASP A 261 -19.51 -17.20 14.90
CA ASP A 261 -18.44 -17.89 15.63
C ASP A 261 -18.22 -19.29 15.05
N GLY A 262 -16.99 -19.79 15.10
CA GLY A 262 -16.67 -21.15 14.65
C GLY A 262 -16.55 -21.32 13.13
N HIS A 263 -16.44 -20.24 12.36
CA HIS A 263 -16.07 -20.31 10.93
C HIS A 263 -14.65 -20.89 10.75
N GLY A 264 -14.44 -21.59 9.64
CA GLY A 264 -13.18 -22.19 9.24
C GLY A 264 -12.60 -21.57 7.97
N GLY A 265 -11.86 -22.37 7.21
CA GLY A 265 -11.17 -21.94 5.99
C GLY A 265 -12.10 -21.57 4.84
N GLU A 266 -13.39 -21.92 4.92
CA GLU A 266 -14.39 -21.57 3.92
C GLU A 266 -14.50 -20.06 3.67
N VAL A 267 -14.22 -19.23 4.67
CA VAL A 267 -14.23 -17.77 4.53
C VAL A 267 -13.13 -17.26 3.59
N ASP A 268 -11.98 -17.92 3.59
CA ASP A 268 -10.86 -17.60 2.70
C ASP A 268 -11.14 -18.11 1.28
N ILE A 269 -11.73 -19.31 1.15
CA ILE A 269 -12.14 -19.87 -0.15
C ILE A 269 -13.19 -18.97 -0.81
N TRP A 270 -14.15 -18.47 -0.06
CA TRP A 270 -15.11 -17.48 -0.55
C TRP A 270 -14.39 -16.22 -1.07
N GLY A 271 -13.39 -15.73 -0.33
CA GLY A 271 -12.56 -14.59 -0.75
C GLY A 271 -11.85 -14.82 -2.08
N VAL A 272 -11.27 -16.01 -2.28
CA VAL A 272 -10.69 -16.41 -3.58
C VAL A 272 -11.74 -16.40 -4.69
N GLY A 273 -12.93 -16.94 -4.43
CA GLY A 273 -14.05 -16.87 -5.37
C GLY A 273 -14.42 -15.43 -5.71
N ASN A 274 -14.40 -14.54 -4.72
CA ASN A 274 -14.66 -13.11 -4.93
C ASN A 274 -13.60 -12.43 -5.81
N LEU A 275 -12.30 -12.73 -5.62
CA LEU A 275 -11.22 -12.25 -6.50
C LEU A 275 -11.50 -12.60 -7.97
N ILE A 276 -11.91 -13.85 -8.22
CA ILE A 276 -12.21 -14.35 -9.58
C ILE A 276 -13.43 -13.63 -10.17
N THR A 277 -14.51 -13.47 -9.40
CA THR A 277 -15.72 -12.80 -9.89
C THR A 277 -15.49 -11.32 -10.15
N ASP A 278 -14.70 -10.65 -9.31
CA ASP A 278 -14.38 -9.22 -9.45
C ASP A 278 -13.54 -8.97 -10.69
N ALA A 279 -12.62 -9.90 -11.03
CA ALA A 279 -11.80 -9.81 -12.24
C ALA A 279 -12.64 -9.75 -13.53
N LYS A 280 -13.88 -10.25 -13.53
CA LYS A 280 -14.82 -10.14 -14.67
C LYS A 280 -15.04 -8.69 -15.10
N THR A 281 -15.06 -7.76 -14.16
CA THR A 281 -15.32 -6.33 -14.44
C THR A 281 -14.15 -5.67 -15.17
N LEU A 282 -12.96 -6.28 -15.13
CA LEU A 282 -11.71 -5.72 -15.62
C LEU A 282 -11.15 -6.48 -16.83
N LEU A 283 -11.32 -7.81 -16.85
CA LEU A 283 -10.76 -8.70 -17.85
C LEU A 283 -11.88 -9.24 -18.75
N THR A 284 -12.01 -8.67 -19.94
CA THR A 284 -12.94 -9.17 -20.97
C THR A 284 -12.18 -9.68 -22.20
N PRO A 285 -12.47 -10.90 -22.69
CA PRO A 285 -13.38 -11.91 -22.13
C PRO A 285 -12.69 -12.85 -21.12
N LEU A 286 -13.29 -13.03 -19.93
CA LEU A 286 -12.99 -14.16 -19.03
C LEU A 286 -13.81 -15.38 -19.46
N SER A 287 -13.20 -16.56 -19.53
CA SER A 287 -13.92 -17.80 -19.90
C SER A 287 -15.01 -18.14 -18.87
N SER A 288 -16.16 -18.65 -19.32
CA SER A 288 -17.27 -19.08 -18.44
C SER A 288 -16.80 -20.05 -17.36
N ASN A 289 -15.97 -21.03 -17.71
CA ASN A 289 -15.48 -22.05 -16.77
C ASN A 289 -14.75 -21.45 -15.56
N VAL A 290 -13.99 -20.37 -15.75
CA VAL A 290 -13.26 -19.70 -14.65
C VAL A 290 -14.24 -18.94 -13.76
N LEU A 291 -15.25 -18.31 -14.34
CA LEU A 291 -16.30 -17.64 -13.56
C LEU A 291 -17.12 -18.66 -12.75
N ASP A 292 -17.43 -19.81 -13.33
CA ASP A 292 -18.18 -20.88 -12.66
C ASP A 292 -17.41 -21.42 -11.44
N ILE A 293 -16.07 -21.54 -11.55
CA ILE A 293 -15.20 -21.88 -10.41
C ILE A 293 -15.29 -20.81 -9.33
N GLY A 294 -15.22 -19.52 -9.69
CA GLY A 294 -15.34 -18.42 -8.75
C GLY A 294 -16.67 -18.44 -7.99
N GLN A 295 -17.79 -18.70 -8.70
CA GLN A 295 -19.11 -18.81 -8.06
C GLN A 295 -19.24 -20.05 -7.16
N LEU A 296 -18.68 -21.18 -7.59
CA LEU A 296 -18.64 -22.39 -6.78
C LEU A 296 -17.89 -22.14 -5.46
N MET A 297 -16.76 -21.45 -5.50
CA MET A 297 -15.97 -21.07 -4.32
C MET A 297 -16.73 -20.12 -3.37
N LYS A 298 -17.61 -19.25 -3.91
CA LYS A 298 -18.49 -18.39 -3.11
C LYS A 298 -19.69 -19.12 -2.51
N GLY A 299 -19.87 -20.39 -2.83
CA GLY A 299 -20.98 -21.19 -2.29
C GLY A 299 -22.34 -20.83 -2.88
N GLU A 300 -22.40 -20.38 -4.16
CA GLU A 300 -23.70 -20.34 -4.85
C GLU A 300 -24.26 -21.76 -4.89
N LYS A 301 -25.23 -22.02 -4.01
CA LYS A 301 -26.05 -23.23 -4.01
C LYS A 301 -26.54 -23.43 -5.43
N GLU A 302 -26.27 -24.61 -5.98
CA GLU A 302 -27.10 -25.15 -7.06
C GLU A 302 -28.55 -24.81 -6.73
N ARG A 303 -29.17 -23.97 -7.55
CA ARG A 303 -30.62 -23.80 -7.57
C ARG A 303 -31.21 -25.18 -7.86
N ARG A 304 -31.53 -25.94 -6.80
CA ARG A 304 -32.38 -27.11 -6.84
C ARG A 304 -33.75 -26.73 -6.31
#